data_AF-A0A951JBX7-F1
#
_entry.id   AF-A0A951JBX7-F1
#
_cell.length_a   1.000
_cell.length_b   1.000
_cell.length_c   1.000
_cell.angle_alpha   90.00
_cell.angle_beta   90.00
_cell.angle_gamma   90.00
#
_symmetry.space_group_name_H-M   'P 1'
#
loop_
_entity.id
_entity.type
_entity.pdbx_description
1 polymer ?
#
loop_
_entity_poly.entity_id
_entity_poly.type
_entity_poly.pdbx_seq_one_letter_code
_entity_poly.pdbx_strand_id
1 'polypeptide(L)'
;MPESTIRQVLRELRRLAWEAELGEALLPIAERMDAWRRGEASAFQVSDEIHRFHDGASREIWKTYQSRDTEMLLAKALADGYLRREQVPNPVYAVLEPHVARLASSRAAWESSELAPPGEEAEPS
;
A
#
# COMPACT_ATOMS: atom_id res chain seq x y z
N MET A 1 -17.58 23.49 -4.84
CA MET A 1 -16.47 23.29 -3.89
C MET A 1 -15.39 24.31 -4.24
N PRO A 2 -14.94 25.16 -3.30
CA PRO A 2 -13.83 26.06 -3.56
C PRO A 2 -12.54 25.25 -3.84
N GLU A 3 -11.66 25.77 -4.71
CA GLU A 3 -10.41 25.11 -5.10
C GLU A 3 -9.49 24.83 -3.88
N SER A 4 -9.49 25.73 -2.90
CA SER A 4 -8.76 25.58 -1.64
C SER A 4 -9.21 24.35 -0.83
N THR A 5 -10.49 23.97 -0.92
CA THR A 5 -11.04 22.79 -0.26
C THR A 5 -10.66 21.51 -1.00
N ILE A 6 -10.60 21.51 -2.33
CA ILE A 6 -10.22 20.32 -3.12
C ILE A 6 -8.77 19.94 -2.82
N ARG A 7 -7.86 20.92 -2.77
CA ARG A 7 -6.45 20.68 -2.44
C ARG A 7 -6.27 20.10 -1.04
N GLN A 8 -7.08 20.56 -0.08
CA GLN A 8 -7.07 20.02 1.29
C GLN A 8 -7.55 18.56 1.31
N VAL A 9 -8.63 18.25 0.59
CA VAL A 9 -9.14 16.87 0.47
C VAL A 9 -8.08 15.95 -0.13
N LEU A 10 -7.42 16.35 -1.24
CA LEU A 10 -6.39 15.52 -1.87
C LEU A 10 -5.19 15.27 -0.95
N ARG A 11 -4.79 16.27 -0.16
CA ARG A 11 -3.73 16.12 0.83
C ARG A 11 -4.12 15.13 1.92
N GLU A 12 -5.36 15.19 2.40
CA GLU A 12 -5.82 14.28 3.45
C GLU A 12 -5.97 12.85 2.94
N LEU A 13 -6.51 12.66 1.74
CA LEU A 13 -6.57 11.34 1.10
C LEU A 13 -5.17 10.74 0.91
N ARG A 14 -4.18 11.55 0.49
CA ARG A 14 -2.79 11.11 0.38
C ARG A 14 -2.23 10.68 1.73
N ARG A 15 -2.51 11.45 2.80
CA ARG A 15 -2.07 11.12 4.16
C ARG A 15 -2.65 9.80 4.64
N LEU A 16 -3.95 9.60 4.45
CA LEU A 16 -4.67 8.39 4.83
C LEU A 16 -4.15 7.16 4.09
N ALA A 17 -3.97 7.28 2.76
CA ALA A 17 -3.40 6.21 1.94
C ALA A 17 -2.00 5.82 2.43
N TRP A 18 -1.14 6.82 2.67
CA TRP A 18 0.23 6.57 3.16
C TRP A 18 0.21 5.87 4.52
N GLU A 19 -0.59 6.35 5.46
CA GLU A 19 -0.71 5.74 6.78
C GLU A 19 -1.17 4.27 6.71
N ALA A 20 -2.14 3.97 5.85
CA ALA A 20 -2.63 2.61 5.65
C ALA A 20 -1.55 1.68 5.06
N GLU A 21 -0.90 2.09 3.97
CA GLU A 21 0.14 1.28 3.29
C GLU A 21 1.38 1.09 4.17
N LEU A 22 1.79 2.14 4.89
CA LEU A 22 2.88 2.05 5.87
C LEU A 22 2.52 1.11 7.02
N GLY A 23 1.28 1.18 7.50
CA GLY A 23 0.78 0.29 8.56
C GLY A 23 0.85 -1.18 8.17
N GLU A 24 0.43 -1.51 6.94
CA GLU A 24 0.53 -2.88 6.41
C GLU A 24 1.98 -3.33 6.29
N ALA A 25 2.85 -2.48 5.74
CA ALA A 25 4.28 -2.79 5.60
C ALA A 25 5.02 -2.98 6.93
N LEU A 26 4.46 -2.49 8.05
CA LEU A 26 5.01 -2.67 9.39
C LEU A 26 4.55 -3.97 10.07
N LEU A 27 3.53 -4.66 9.55
CA LEU A 27 3.01 -5.91 10.14
C LEU A 27 4.08 -7.00 10.31
N PRO A 28 4.96 -7.29 9.32
CA PRO A 28 6.00 -8.30 9.49
C PRO A 28 6.97 -7.98 10.64
N ILE A 29 7.27 -6.70 10.86
CA ILE A 29 8.09 -6.26 12.00
C ILE A 29 7.33 -6.52 13.31
N ALA A 30 6.05 -6.16 13.37
CA ALA A 30 5.22 -6.35 14.56
C ALA A 30 5.12 -7.84 14.93
N GLU A 31 4.85 -8.70 13.96
CA GLU A 31 4.82 -10.16 14.12
C GLU A 31 6.17 -10.71 14.61
N ARG A 32 7.28 -10.22 14.05
CA ARG A 32 8.62 -10.62 14.47
C ARG A 32 8.93 -10.17 15.89
N MET A 33 8.50 -8.97 16.28
CA MET A 33 8.62 -8.49 17.67
C MET A 33 7.79 -9.32 18.65
N ASP A 34 6.60 -9.76 18.25
CA ASP A 34 5.76 -10.66 19.05
C ASP A 34 6.39 -12.05 19.21
N ALA A 35 6.94 -12.62 18.15
CA ALA A 35 7.69 -13.88 18.22
C ALA A 35 8.90 -13.76 19.16
N TRP A 36 9.64 -12.64 19.11
CA TRP A 36 10.74 -12.40 20.03
C TRP A 36 10.28 -12.31 21.49
N ARG A 37 9.16 -11.64 21.78
CA ARG A 37 8.57 -11.59 23.14
C ARG A 37 8.19 -12.98 23.68
N ARG A 38 7.82 -13.91 22.80
CA ARG A 38 7.51 -15.31 23.15
C ARG A 38 8.74 -16.22 23.22
N GLY A 39 9.93 -15.71 22.87
CA GLY A 39 11.16 -16.50 22.81
C GLY A 39 11.30 -17.37 21.55
N GLU A 40 10.45 -17.13 20.54
CA GLU A 40 10.41 -17.87 19.27
C GLU A 40 11.34 -17.25 18.21
N ALA A 41 11.80 -16.02 18.44
CA ALA A 41 12.76 -15.33 17.59
C ALA A 41 13.88 -14.69 18.42
N SER A 42 15.04 -14.51 17.82
CA SER A 42 16.16 -13.78 18.40
C SER A 42 16.06 -12.28 18.13
N ALA A 43 16.76 -11.48 18.93
CA ALA A 43 16.89 -10.03 18.68
C ALA A 43 17.56 -9.73 17.32
N PHE A 44 18.46 -10.59 16.84
CA PHE A 44 19.06 -10.46 15.50
C PHE A 44 18.01 -10.59 14.39
N GLN A 45 17.11 -11.57 14.50
CA GLN A 45 16.02 -11.76 13.52
C GLN A 45 15.01 -10.59 13.50
N VAL A 46 14.82 -9.90 14.63
CA VAL A 46 14.04 -8.64 14.68
C VAL A 46 14.81 -7.52 13.99
N SER A 47 16.10 -7.37 14.31
CA SER A 47 16.96 -6.34 13.70
C SER A 47 17.02 -6.49 12.17
N ASP A 48 17.11 -7.71 11.66
CA ASP A 48 17.15 -8.00 10.22
C ASP A 48 15.83 -7.67 9.52
N GLU A 49 14.68 -7.88 10.18
CA GLU A 49 13.38 -7.48 9.65
C GLU A 49 13.27 -5.95 9.57
N ILE A 50 13.73 -5.24 10.59
CA ILE A 50 13.77 -3.76 10.59
C ILE A 50 14.67 -3.25 9.46
N HIS A 51 15.85 -3.84 9.26
CA HIS A 51 16.73 -3.46 8.15
C HIS A 51 16.08 -3.73 6.79
N ARG A 52 15.46 -4.90 6.60
CA ARG A 52 14.73 -5.21 5.35
C ARG A 52 13.60 -4.23 5.06
N PHE A 53 12.82 -3.87 6.07
CA PHE A 53 11.77 -2.85 5.94
C PHE A 53 12.35 -1.48 5.58
N HIS A 54 13.37 -1.03 6.32
CA HIS A 54 14.03 0.25 6.08
C HIS A 54 14.65 0.30 4.67
N ASP A 55 15.22 -0.81 4.22
CA ASP A 55 15.91 -0.88 2.94
C ASP A 55 15.01 -1.19 1.74
N GLY A 56 13.84 -1.78 1.98
CA GLY A 56 12.86 -2.07 0.96
C GLY A 56 11.66 -1.15 1.07
N ALA A 57 10.60 -1.67 1.69
CA ALA A 57 9.25 -1.12 1.69
C ALA A 57 9.21 0.36 2.08
N SER A 58 9.91 0.77 3.14
CA SER A 58 9.93 2.17 3.62
C SER A 58 10.35 3.16 2.52
N ARG A 59 11.38 2.81 1.73
CA ARG A 59 11.87 3.66 0.64
C ARG A 59 10.90 3.74 -0.52
N GLU A 60 10.31 2.62 -0.93
CA GLU A 60 9.36 2.58 -2.04
C GLU A 60 8.05 3.29 -1.70
N ILE A 61 7.57 3.13 -0.47
CA ILE A 61 6.42 3.88 0.06
C ILE A 61 6.74 5.37 0.04
N TRP A 62 7.89 5.79 0.59
CA TRP A 62 8.27 7.20 0.60
C TRP A 62 8.33 7.80 -0.82
N LYS A 63 8.94 7.09 -1.78
CA LYS A 63 9.00 7.53 -3.19
C LYS A 63 7.60 7.68 -3.79
N THR A 64 6.73 6.71 -3.55
CA THR A 64 5.34 6.72 -4.01
C THR A 64 4.62 7.97 -3.52
N TYR A 65 4.65 8.24 -2.21
CA TYR A 65 3.92 9.37 -1.63
C TYR A 65 4.56 10.73 -1.84
N GLN A 66 5.81 10.77 -2.29
CA GLN A 66 6.47 11.98 -2.76
C GLN A 66 6.11 12.33 -4.22
N SER A 67 5.42 11.44 -4.95
CA SER A 67 5.02 11.66 -6.35
C SER A 67 4.20 12.94 -6.55
N ARG A 68 4.42 13.58 -7.70
CA ARG A 68 3.66 14.75 -8.17
C ARG A 68 2.32 14.35 -8.82
N ASP A 69 2.23 13.13 -9.36
CA ASP A 69 1.01 12.60 -9.94
C ASP A 69 0.07 12.11 -8.83
N THR A 70 -0.74 13.03 -8.32
CA THR A 70 -1.65 12.77 -7.20
C THR A 70 -2.82 11.88 -7.61
N GLU A 71 -3.31 12.01 -8.85
CA GLU A 71 -4.45 11.24 -9.33
C GLU A 71 -4.07 9.77 -9.49
N MET A 72 -2.94 9.47 -10.13
CA MET A 72 -2.46 8.11 -10.25
C MET A 72 -2.15 7.46 -8.89
N LEU A 73 -1.53 8.22 -7.97
CA LEU A 73 -1.25 7.76 -6.62
C LEU A 73 -2.54 7.36 -5.89
N LEU A 74 -3.54 8.24 -5.86
CA LEU A 74 -4.79 7.97 -5.16
C LEU A 74 -5.60 6.85 -5.85
N ALA A 75 -5.55 6.76 -7.17
CA ALA A 75 -6.16 5.66 -7.91
C ALA A 75 -5.50 4.32 -7.58
N LYS A 76 -4.17 4.26 -7.47
CA LYS A 76 -3.44 3.08 -7.01
C LYS A 76 -3.83 2.71 -5.57
N ALA A 77 -3.85 3.69 -4.66
CA ALA A 77 -4.25 3.45 -3.28
C ALA A 77 -5.70 2.93 -3.16
N LEU A 78 -6.63 3.38 -4.01
CA LEU A 78 -7.98 2.82 -4.11
C LEU A 78 -7.98 1.40 -4.67
N ALA A 79 -7.20 1.13 -5.72
CA ALA A 79 -7.11 -0.19 -6.34
C ALA A 79 -6.47 -1.25 -5.43
N ASP A 80 -5.52 -0.84 -4.59
CA ASP A 80 -4.84 -1.70 -3.62
C ASP A 80 -5.55 -1.77 -2.27
N GLY A 81 -6.64 -1.01 -2.08
CA GLY A 81 -7.46 -1.05 -0.86
C GLY A 81 -6.94 -0.20 0.30
N TYR A 82 -5.83 0.52 0.14
CA TYR A 82 -5.31 1.49 1.12
C TYR A 82 -6.23 2.72 1.29
N LEU A 83 -7.08 3.00 0.31
CA LEU A 83 -8.22 3.90 0.42
C LEU A 83 -9.51 3.17 0.09
N ARG A 84 -10.56 3.45 0.85
CA ARG A 84 -11.91 2.98 0.54
C ARG A 84 -12.72 4.03 -0.19
N ARG A 85 -13.65 3.58 -1.04
CA ARG A 85 -14.51 4.45 -1.84
C ARG A 85 -15.27 5.47 -1.01
N GLU A 86 -15.72 5.09 0.18
CA GLU A 86 -16.55 5.89 1.09
C GLU A 86 -15.75 7.06 1.69
N GLN A 87 -14.42 6.95 1.74
CA GLN A 87 -13.53 8.01 2.22
C GLN A 87 -13.32 9.09 1.17
N VAL A 88 -13.64 8.82 -0.10
CA VAL A 88 -13.38 9.73 -1.23
C VAL A 88 -14.66 10.47 -1.64
N PRO A 89 -14.67 11.81 -1.61
CA PRO A 89 -15.81 12.59 -2.09
C PRO A 89 -16.13 12.31 -3.57
N ASN A 90 -17.41 12.23 -3.93
CA ASN A 90 -17.86 11.90 -5.29
C ASN A 90 -17.19 12.70 -6.41
N PRO A 91 -17.02 14.04 -6.30
CA PRO A 91 -16.37 14.81 -7.36
C PRO A 91 -14.90 14.41 -7.58
N VAL A 92 -14.20 14.00 -6.52
CA VAL A 92 -12.82 13.52 -6.62
C VAL A 92 -12.81 12.11 -7.20
N TYR A 93 -13.69 11.23 -6.73
CA TYR A 93 -13.75 9.86 -7.22
C TYR A 93 -14.03 9.78 -8.72
N ALA A 94 -14.92 10.63 -9.25
CA ALA A 94 -15.22 10.66 -10.69
C ALA A 94 -13.98 10.92 -11.56
N VAL A 95 -12.98 11.65 -11.05
CA VAL A 95 -11.70 11.88 -11.75
C VAL A 95 -10.79 10.65 -11.64
N LEU A 96 -10.80 9.97 -10.49
CA LEU A 96 -9.94 8.81 -10.23
C LEU A 96 -10.46 7.51 -10.87
N GLU A 97 -11.78 7.39 -11.05
CA GLU A 97 -12.46 6.17 -11.51
C GLU A 97 -11.86 5.55 -12.79
N PRO A 98 -11.55 6.30 -13.86
CA PRO A 98 -10.93 5.72 -15.05
C PRO A 98 -9.54 5.11 -14.77
N HIS A 99 -8.77 5.73 -13.87
CA HIS A 99 -7.46 5.23 -13.47
C HIS A 99 -7.57 3.96 -12.62
N VAL A 100 -8.52 3.94 -11.69
CA VAL A 100 -8.83 2.76 -10.84
C VAL A 100 -9.25 1.58 -11.72
N ALA A 101 -10.18 1.80 -12.65
CA ALA A 101 -10.67 0.75 -13.56
C ALA A 101 -9.55 0.17 -14.42
N ARG A 102 -8.65 1.02 -14.94
CA ARG A 102 -7.50 0.57 -15.73
C ARG A 102 -6.54 -0.30 -14.92
N LEU A 103 -6.28 0.07 -13.66
CA LEU A 103 -5.40 -0.70 -12.78
C LEU A 103 -6.02 -2.06 -12.42
N ALA A 104 -7.32 -2.10 -12.13
CA ALA A 104 -8.05 -3.34 -11.85
C ALA A 104 -8.04 -4.30 -13.07
N SER A 105 -8.29 -3.80 -14.27
CA SER A 105 -8.25 -4.60 -15.50
C SER A 105 -6.86 -5.14 -15.80
N SER A 106 -5.81 -4.35 -15.55
CA SER A 106 -4.42 -4.80 -15.72
C SER A 106 -4.05 -5.92 -14.74
N ARG A 107 -4.57 -5.84 -13.51
CA ARG A 107 -4.32 -6.85 -12.47
C ARG A 107 -5.01 -8.17 -12.82
N ALA A 108 -6.29 -8.13 -13.15
CA ALA A 108 -7.06 -9.30 -13.56
C ALA A 108 -6.45 -9.99 -14.79
N ALA A 109 -5.93 -9.20 -15.75
CA ALA A 109 -5.23 -9.73 -16.92
C ALA A 109 -3.89 -10.41 -16.57
N TRP A 110 -3.14 -9.89 -15.58
CA TRP A 110 -1.91 -10.52 -15.11
C TRP A 110 -2.18 -11.79 -14.30
N GLU A 111 -3.20 -11.78 -13.43
CA GLU A 111 -3.61 -12.94 -12.62
C GLU A 111 -4.21 -14.06 -13.49
N SER A 112 -4.85 -13.72 -14.61
CA SER A 112 -5.39 -14.70 -15.58
C SER A 112 -4.34 -15.19 -16.59
N SER A 113 -3.12 -14.65 -16.57
CA SER A 113 -2.03 -15.05 -17.46
C SER A 113 -1.39 -16.33 -16.97
N GLU A 114 -1.09 -17.26 -17.88
CA GLU A 114 -0.29 -18.48 -17.59
C GLU A 114 1.13 -18.18 -17.07
N LEU A 115 1.55 -16.91 -17.06
CA LEU A 115 2.82 -16.41 -16.51
C LEU A 115 2.71 -15.83 -15.08
N ALA A 116 1.58 -15.96 -14.39
CA ALA A 116 1.51 -15.58 -12.98
C ALA A 116 2.55 -16.38 -12.17
N PRO A 117 3.28 -15.74 -11.23
CA PRO A 117 4.27 -16.46 -10.43
C PRO A 117 3.58 -17.63 -9.72
N PRO A 118 4.20 -18.82 -9.66
CA PRO A 118 3.64 -19.92 -8.91
C PRO A 118 3.39 -19.42 -7.48
N GLY A 119 2.15 -19.54 -7.02
CA GLY A 119 1.76 -19.16 -5.66
C GLY A 119 2.76 -19.78 -4.70
N GLU A 120 3.29 -18.96 -3.79
CA GLU A 120 4.30 -19.35 -2.80
C GLU A 120 3.77 -20.57 -2.04
N GLU A 121 4.14 -21.77 -2.50
CA GLU A 121 3.78 -23.02 -1.86
C GLU A 121 4.48 -22.98 -0.50
N ALA A 122 3.69 -22.80 0.56
CA ALA A 122 4.17 -22.92 1.93
C ALA A 122 4.87 -24.28 2.06
N GLU A 123 6.20 -24.27 2.14
CA GLU A 123 6.97 -25.49 2.38
C GLU A 123 6.50 -26.08 3.73
N PRO A 124 5.93 -27.30 3.74
CA PRO A 124 5.61 -27.95 5.00
C PRO A 124 6.91 -28.30 5.73
N SER A 125 7.03 -27.81 6.97
CA SER A 125 8.08 -28.20 7.93
C SER A 125 8.03 -29.68 8.30
#